data_AF-R9KA35-F1
#
_entry.id   AF-R9KA35-F1
#
_cell.length_a   1.000
_cell.length_b   1.000
_cell.length_c   1.000
_cell.angle_alpha   90.00
_cell.angle_beta   90.00
_cell.angle_gamma   90.00
#
_symmetry.space_group_name_H-M   'P 1'
#
loop_
_entity.id
_entity.type
_entity.pdbx_description
1 polymer ?
#
loop_
_entity_poly.entity_id
_entity_poly.type
_entity_poly.pdbx_seq_one_letter_code
_entity_poly.pdbx_strand_id
1 'polypeptide(L)'
;MSVLDYKKQEWEKEVIQLEGQISEKKEEFQALSDRVENYDKGIENLKTLEQMLDTSPEYQLPEPQGFMSAKSYKNKVAEEMFFRLVKEYADRQGVTEQLKAENQILWVQKMNNIRACVREIVENEVIYL
;
A
#
# COMPACT_ATOMS: atom_id res chain seq x y z
N MET A 1 64.84 -31.06 0.25
CA MET A 1 63.63 -30.77 -0.56
C MET A 1 63.93 -29.61 -1.48
N SER A 2 63.48 -29.67 -2.73
CA SER A 2 63.62 -28.59 -3.72
C SER A 2 62.66 -27.44 -3.42
N VAL A 3 63.00 -26.21 -3.82
CA VAL A 3 62.12 -25.03 -3.75
C VAL A 3 60.79 -25.28 -4.47
N LEU A 4 60.82 -26.11 -5.52
CA LEU A 4 59.64 -26.50 -6.29
C LEU A 4 58.72 -27.42 -5.49
N ASP A 5 59.27 -28.36 -4.71
CA ASP A 5 58.48 -29.28 -3.88
C ASP A 5 57.71 -28.51 -2.81
N TYR A 6 58.36 -27.50 -2.21
CA TYR A 6 57.75 -26.65 -1.19
C TYR A 6 56.58 -25.81 -1.74
N LYS A 7 56.76 -25.18 -2.91
CA LYS A 7 55.67 -24.41 -3.56
C LYS A 7 54.50 -25.29 -3.98
N LYS A 8 54.80 -26.50 -4.46
CA LYS A 8 53.77 -27.49 -4.80
C LYS A 8 52.93 -27.85 -3.59
N GLN A 9 53.57 -28.06 -2.43
CA GLN A 9 52.87 -28.37 -1.18
C GLN A 9 51.98 -27.23 -0.69
N GLU A 10 52.40 -25.96 -0.87
CA GLU A 10 51.56 -24.81 -0.52
C GLU A 10 50.34 -24.70 -1.42
N TRP A 11 50.49 -24.90 -2.74
CA TRP A 11 49.34 -24.93 -3.65
C TRP A 11 48.38 -26.08 -3.36
N GLU A 12 48.89 -27.26 -3.01
CA GLU A 12 48.05 -28.40 -2.64
C GLU A 12 47.20 -28.10 -1.39
N LYS A 13 47.77 -27.40 -0.39
CA LYS A 13 47.00 -26.97 0.79
C LYS A 13 45.93 -25.93 0.44
N GLU A 14 46.27 -24.96 -0.41
CA GLU A 14 45.35 -23.90 -0.83
C GLU A 14 44.18 -24.49 -1.62
N VAL A 15 44.44 -25.45 -2.51
CA VAL A 15 43.39 -26.18 -3.24
C VAL A 15 42.46 -26.92 -2.29
N ILE A 16 42.99 -27.68 -1.33
CA ILE A 16 42.18 -28.40 -0.33
C ILE A 16 41.31 -27.44 0.49
N GLN A 17 41.87 -26.28 0.87
CA GLN A 17 41.12 -25.27 1.62
C GLN A 17 39.97 -24.68 0.79
N LEU A 18 40.23 -24.32 -0.47
CA LEU A 18 39.22 -23.77 -1.37
C LEU A 18 38.13 -24.82 -1.67
N GLU A 19 38.50 -26.09 -1.85
CA GLU A 19 37.55 -27.20 -2.02
C GLU A 19 36.62 -27.33 -0.81
N GLY A 20 37.15 -27.23 0.41
CA GLY A 20 36.35 -27.22 1.63
C GLY A 20 35.36 -26.05 1.68
N GLN A 21 35.81 -24.83 1.37
CA GLN A 21 34.94 -23.64 1.34
C GLN A 21 33.85 -23.73 0.27
N ILE A 22 34.17 -24.30 -0.90
CA ILE A 22 33.20 -24.52 -1.97
C ILE A 22 32.14 -25.52 -1.51
N SER A 23 32.53 -26.58 -0.81
CA SER A 23 31.59 -27.58 -0.29
C SER A 23 30.63 -26.96 0.73
N GLU A 24 31.15 -26.20 1.71
CA GLU A 24 30.34 -25.53 2.72
C GLU A 24 29.38 -24.51 2.10
N LYS A 25 29.87 -23.66 1.19
CA LYS A 25 29.01 -22.68 0.49
C LYS A 25 27.94 -23.33 -0.35
N LYS A 26 28.20 -24.50 -0.93
CA LYS A 26 27.22 -25.27 -1.69
C LYS A 26 26.11 -25.82 -0.79
N GLU A 27 26.44 -26.30 0.40
CA GLU A 27 25.46 -26.75 1.39
C GLU A 27 24.59 -25.60 1.90
N GLU A 28 25.19 -24.45 2.23
CA GLU A 28 24.46 -23.23 2.61
C GLU A 28 23.51 -22.77 1.52
N PHE A 29 23.98 -22.73 0.27
CA PHE A 29 23.16 -22.36 -0.88
C PHE A 29 21.96 -23.29 -1.02
N GLN A 30 22.16 -24.59 -0.85
CA GLN A 30 21.07 -25.54 -1.00
C GLN A 30 20.03 -25.40 0.11
N ALA A 31 20.46 -25.23 1.36
CA ALA A 31 19.54 -24.96 2.47
C ALA A 31 18.73 -23.67 2.26
N LEU A 32 19.35 -22.62 1.70
CA LEU A 32 18.65 -21.38 1.33
C LEU A 32 17.66 -21.60 0.19
N SER A 33 18.04 -22.38 -0.83
CA SER A 33 17.15 -22.72 -1.95
C SER A 33 15.89 -23.45 -1.46
N ASP A 34 16.05 -24.46 -0.60
CA ASP A 34 14.92 -25.21 -0.02
C ASP A 34 14.01 -24.29 0.80
N ARG A 35 14.60 -23.31 1.51
CA ARG A 35 13.84 -22.33 2.29
C ARG A 35 13.05 -21.36 1.40
N VAL A 36 13.61 -20.91 0.29
CA VAL A 36 12.91 -20.07 -0.70
C VAL A 36 11.72 -20.83 -1.29
N GLU A 37 11.93 -22.09 -1.69
CA GLU A 37 10.84 -22.92 -2.24
C GLU A 37 9.69 -23.10 -1.23
N ASN A 38 10.02 -23.28 0.05
CA ASN A 38 9.00 -23.35 1.10
C ASN A 38 8.22 -22.03 1.27
N TYR A 39 8.87 -20.87 1.11
CA TYR A 39 8.17 -19.59 1.14
C TYR A 39 7.27 -19.39 -0.08
N ASP A 40 7.71 -19.79 -1.27
CA ASP A 40 6.90 -19.70 -2.49
C ASP A 40 5.62 -20.54 -2.36
N LYS A 41 5.74 -21.77 -1.84
CA LYS A 41 4.58 -22.63 -1.50
C LYS A 41 3.67 -21.97 -0.45
N GLY A 42 4.27 -21.34 0.56
CA GLY A 42 3.52 -20.60 1.58
C GLY A 42 2.69 -19.45 0.99
N ILE A 43 3.29 -18.69 0.06
CA ILE A 43 2.63 -17.58 -0.65
C ILE A 43 1.47 -18.10 -1.51
N GLU A 44 1.65 -19.21 -2.22
CA GLU A 44 0.58 -19.81 -3.03
C GLU A 44 -0.61 -20.28 -2.18
N ASN A 45 -0.33 -20.92 -1.04
CA ASN A 45 -1.36 -21.32 -0.09
C ASN A 45 -2.12 -20.10 0.47
N LEU A 46 -1.41 -19.03 0.83
CA LEU A 46 -2.03 -17.80 1.31
C LEU A 46 -2.92 -17.16 0.24
N LYS A 47 -2.46 -17.10 -1.01
CA LYS A 47 -3.24 -16.59 -2.13
C LYS A 47 -4.51 -17.40 -2.36
N THR A 48 -4.42 -18.72 -2.19
CA THR A 48 -5.57 -19.63 -2.28
C THR A 48 -6.58 -19.36 -1.15
N LEU A 49 -6.10 -19.19 0.08
CA LEU A 49 -6.96 -18.85 1.23
C LEU A 49 -7.62 -17.47 1.08
N GLU A 50 -6.89 -16.48 0.60
CA GLU A 50 -7.40 -15.14 0.29
C GLU A 50 -8.56 -15.24 -0.73
N GLN A 51 -8.34 -15.98 -1.83
CA GLN A 51 -9.38 -16.19 -2.84
C GLN A 51 -10.60 -16.93 -2.26
N MET A 52 -10.40 -17.90 -1.37
CA MET A 52 -11.50 -18.59 -0.68
C MET A 52 -12.28 -17.64 0.24
N LEU A 53 -11.62 -16.75 0.97
CA LEU A 53 -12.29 -15.76 1.82
C LEU A 53 -13.12 -14.78 1.00
N ASP A 54 -12.61 -14.35 -0.15
CA ASP A 54 -13.30 -13.40 -1.04
C ASP A 54 -14.48 -14.03 -1.79
N THR A 55 -14.43 -15.34 -2.05
CA THR A 55 -15.41 -16.02 -2.94
C THR A 55 -16.41 -16.89 -2.18
N SER A 56 -16.07 -17.37 -0.98
CA SER A 56 -16.91 -18.32 -0.24
C SER A 56 -18.12 -17.61 0.39
N PRO A 57 -19.36 -18.07 0.08
CA PRO A 57 -20.59 -17.48 0.61
C PRO A 57 -20.70 -17.48 2.14
N GLU A 58 -20.00 -18.41 2.82
CA GLU A 58 -20.02 -18.54 4.29
C GLU A 58 -19.25 -17.40 4.99
N TYR A 59 -18.24 -16.84 4.32
CA TYR A 59 -17.43 -15.71 4.81
C TYR A 59 -17.85 -14.38 4.19
N GLN A 60 -18.57 -14.41 3.06
CA GLN A 60 -19.20 -13.24 2.47
C GLN A 60 -20.34 -12.76 3.38
N LEU A 61 -20.17 -11.57 3.95
CA LEU A 61 -21.24 -10.89 4.65
C LEU A 61 -22.43 -10.74 3.70
N PRO A 62 -23.64 -11.18 4.08
CA PRO A 62 -24.80 -11.05 3.22
C PRO A 62 -24.99 -9.59 2.85
N GLU A 63 -25.25 -9.31 1.56
CA GLU A 63 -25.51 -7.96 1.12
C GLU A 63 -26.62 -7.37 1.99
N PRO A 64 -26.42 -6.18 2.58
CA PRO A 64 -27.37 -5.61 3.51
C PRO A 64 -28.71 -5.46 2.77
N GLN A 65 -29.71 -6.19 3.24
CA GLN A 65 -31.05 -6.10 2.66
C GLN A 65 -31.61 -4.72 2.96
N GLY A 66 -31.51 -3.83 1.99
CA GLY A 66 -32.20 -2.55 1.98
C GLY A 66 -31.63 -1.46 2.87
N PHE A 67 -30.33 -1.20 2.87
CA PHE A 67 -29.76 0.14 3.15
C PHE A 67 -28.46 0.28 2.36
N MET A 68 -28.21 1.46 1.77
CA MET A 68 -27.07 1.69 0.88
C MET A 68 -25.76 1.16 1.49
N SER A 69 -24.98 0.40 0.72
CA SER A 69 -23.64 -0.08 1.12
C SER A 69 -22.86 1.03 1.83
N ALA A 70 -22.11 0.73 2.89
CA ALA A 70 -21.30 1.72 3.63
C ALA A 70 -20.41 2.58 2.69
N LYS A 71 -19.93 1.97 1.60
CA LYS A 71 -19.18 2.66 0.53
C LYS A 71 -20.05 3.66 -0.26
N SER A 72 -21.30 3.30 -0.56
CA SER A 72 -22.26 4.16 -1.26
C SER A 72 -22.87 5.24 -0.36
N TYR A 73 -23.13 4.93 0.91
CA TYR A 73 -23.56 5.90 1.92
C TYR A 73 -22.50 6.98 2.12
N LYS A 74 -21.24 6.57 2.33
CA LYS A 74 -20.11 7.49 2.46
C LYS A 74 -20.01 8.42 1.24
N ASN A 75 -20.10 7.88 0.03
CA ASN A 75 -20.00 8.72 -1.17
C ASN A 75 -21.19 9.66 -1.33
N LYS A 76 -22.44 9.18 -1.28
CA LYS A 76 -23.61 10.04 -1.51
C LYS A 76 -23.80 11.07 -0.40
N VAL A 77 -23.66 10.67 0.87
CA VAL A 77 -23.90 11.58 2.01
C VAL A 77 -22.75 12.57 2.17
N ALA A 78 -21.49 12.13 2.07
CA ALA A 78 -20.35 13.05 2.19
C ALA A 78 -20.26 14.03 1.02
N GLU A 79 -20.52 13.59 -0.21
CA GLU A 79 -20.49 14.48 -1.38
C GLU A 79 -21.61 15.53 -1.32
N GLU A 80 -22.85 15.12 -1.00
CA GLU A 80 -23.95 16.06 -0.85
C GLU A 80 -23.71 17.08 0.27
N MET A 81 -23.16 16.62 1.40
CA MET A 81 -22.79 17.49 2.52
C MET A 81 -21.66 18.46 2.15
N PHE A 82 -20.64 17.97 1.45
CA PHE A 82 -19.53 18.78 0.96
C PHE A 82 -20.02 19.90 0.03
N PHE A 83 -20.82 19.58 -0.99
CA PHE A 83 -21.31 20.59 -1.92
C PHE A 83 -22.22 21.62 -1.25
N ARG A 84 -23.06 21.18 -0.31
CA ARG A 84 -23.94 22.07 0.45
C ARG A 84 -23.13 23.05 1.30
N LEU A 85 -22.14 22.56 2.05
CA LEU A 85 -21.31 23.37 2.93
C LEU A 85 -20.39 24.31 2.13
N VAL A 86 -19.79 23.85 1.02
CA VAL A 86 -19.00 24.74 0.14
C VAL A 86 -19.85 25.90 -0.36
N LYS A 87 -21.10 25.63 -0.78
CA LYS A 87 -22.01 26.69 -1.22
C LYS A 87 -22.35 27.66 -0.09
N GLU A 88 -22.69 27.16 1.08
CA GLU A 88 -23.04 27.99 2.24
C GLU A 88 -21.88 28.88 2.71
N TYR A 89 -20.66 28.33 2.75
CA TYR A 89 -19.47 29.09 3.11
C TYR A 89 -19.06 30.09 2.02
N ALA A 90 -19.25 29.75 0.75
CA ALA A 90 -19.03 30.68 -0.36
C ALA A 90 -20.01 31.86 -0.28
N ASP A 91 -21.29 31.60 -0.02
CA ASP A 91 -22.31 32.64 0.13
C ASP A 91 -22.03 33.53 1.35
N ARG A 92 -21.66 32.94 2.51
CA ARG A 92 -21.31 33.68 3.74
C ARG A 92 -20.04 34.54 3.60
N GLN A 93 -19.05 34.06 2.85
CA GLN A 93 -17.78 34.77 2.64
C GLN A 93 -17.79 35.68 1.39
N GLY A 94 -18.92 35.79 0.69
CA GLY A 94 -19.06 36.62 -0.52
C GLY A 94 -18.22 36.14 -1.70
N VAL A 95 -17.90 34.84 -1.78
CA VAL A 95 -17.15 34.22 -2.88
C VAL A 95 -18.11 33.91 -4.03
N THR A 96 -18.59 34.97 -4.67
CA THR A 96 -19.60 34.90 -5.74
C THR A 96 -18.94 34.94 -7.13
N GLU A 97 -19.73 34.69 -8.17
CA GLU A 97 -19.28 34.85 -9.57
C GLU A 97 -18.91 36.31 -9.90
N GLN A 98 -19.40 37.30 -9.12
CA GLN A 98 -18.97 38.69 -9.25
C GLN A 98 -17.50 38.86 -8.83
N LEU A 99 -17.11 38.29 -7.68
CA LEU A 99 -15.72 38.29 -7.23
C LEU A 99 -14.80 37.56 -8.23
N LYS A 100 -15.30 36.51 -8.88
CA LYS A 100 -14.55 35.79 -9.92
C LYS A 100 -14.29 36.65 -11.16
N ALA A 101 -15.25 37.50 -11.54
CA ALA A 101 -15.12 38.43 -12.66
C ALA A 101 -14.18 39.61 -12.34
N GLU A 102 -14.18 40.07 -11.08
CA GLU A 102 -13.36 41.20 -10.63
C GLU A 102 -11.92 40.80 -10.27
N ASN A 103 -11.74 39.65 -9.60
CA ASN A 103 -10.45 39.17 -9.15
C ASN A 103 -10.42 37.64 -9.03
N GLN A 104 -10.14 36.99 -10.15
CA GLN A 104 -10.10 35.53 -10.26
C GLN A 104 -9.06 34.88 -9.33
N ILE A 105 -7.90 35.49 -9.11
CA ILE A 105 -6.85 34.93 -8.24
C ILE A 105 -7.35 34.88 -6.79
N LEU A 106 -7.94 35.99 -6.30
CA LEU A 106 -8.50 36.07 -4.96
C LEU A 106 -9.70 35.11 -4.79
N TRP A 107 -10.53 34.97 -5.82
CA TRP A 107 -11.63 34.01 -5.84
C TRP A 107 -11.14 32.57 -5.70
N VAL A 108 -10.12 32.17 -6.46
CA VAL A 108 -9.52 30.82 -6.36
C VAL A 108 -8.93 30.58 -4.97
N GLN A 109 -8.22 31.56 -4.40
CA GLN A 109 -7.63 31.44 -3.07
C GLN A 109 -8.71 31.23 -1.98
N LYS A 110 -9.76 32.05 -2.00
CA LYS A 110 -10.88 31.94 -1.04
C LYS A 110 -11.64 30.63 -1.23
N MET A 111 -11.90 30.24 -2.47
CA MET A 111 -12.59 28.99 -2.79
C MET A 111 -11.78 27.75 -2.36
N ASN A 112 -10.46 27.77 -2.54
CA ASN A 112 -9.59 26.69 -2.07
C ASN A 112 -9.56 26.60 -0.55
N ASN A 113 -9.52 27.74 0.15
CA ASN A 113 -9.59 27.78 1.61
C ASN A 113 -10.91 27.18 2.13
N ILE A 114 -12.05 27.58 1.54
CA ILE A 114 -13.37 27.04 1.88
C ILE A 114 -13.42 25.53 1.64
N ARG A 115 -12.93 25.05 0.49
CA ARG A 115 -12.90 23.62 0.17
C ARG A 115 -12.03 22.82 1.14
N ALA A 116 -10.92 23.38 1.61
CA ALA A 116 -10.06 22.74 2.60
C ALA A 116 -10.77 22.63 3.96
N CYS A 117 -11.38 23.72 4.43
CA CYS A 117 -12.13 23.74 5.69
C CYS A 117 -13.34 22.78 5.65
N VAL A 118 -14.12 22.80 4.57
CA VAL A 118 -15.29 21.91 4.43
C VAL A 118 -14.88 20.44 4.31
N ARG A 119 -13.76 20.15 3.64
CA ARG A 119 -13.23 18.78 3.58
C ARG A 119 -12.91 18.24 4.97
N GLU A 120 -12.25 19.03 5.80
CA GLU A 120 -11.91 18.64 7.18
C GLU A 120 -13.16 18.37 8.03
N ILE A 121 -14.19 19.21 7.90
CA ILE A 121 -15.47 19.03 8.62
C ILE A 121 -16.15 17.73 8.17
N VAL A 122 -16.29 17.50 6.86
CA VAL A 122 -16.96 16.32 6.31
C VAL A 122 -16.18 15.03 6.64
N GLU A 123 -14.86 15.07 6.60
CA GLU A 123 -14.02 13.92 6.96
C GLU A 123 -14.16 13.58 8.45
N ASN A 124 -14.20 14.57 9.33
CA ASN A 124 -14.41 14.35 10.77
C ASN A 124 -15.83 13.83 11.09
N GLU A 125 -16.86 14.34 10.42
CA GLU A 125 -18.25 13.95 10.72
C GLU A 125 -18.68 12.62 10.07
N VAL A 126 -18.10 12.20 8.94
CA VAL A 126 -18.56 11.01 8.19
C VAL A 126 -17.60 9.82 8.31
N ILE A 127 -16.31 10.02 8.61
CA ILE A 127 -15.31 8.93 8.61
C ILE A 127 -15.05 8.38 10.01
N TYR A 128 -15.22 9.19 11.06
CA TYR A 128 -14.98 8.78 12.46
C TYR A 128 -16.25 8.38 13.24
N LEU A 129 -17.38 8.20 12.54
CA LEU A 129 -18.60 7.53 13.05
C LEU A 129 -18.60 6.06 12.62
#